data_AF-A0A4R4N840-F1
#
_entry.id   AF-A0A4R4N840-F1
#
_cell.length_a   1.000
_cell.length_b   1.000
_cell.length_c   1.000
_cell.angle_alpha   90.00
_cell.angle_beta   90.00
_cell.angle_gamma   90.00
#
_symmetry.space_group_name_H-M   'P 1'
#
loop_
_entity.id
_entity.type
_entity.pdbx_description
1 polymer ?
#
loop_
_entity_poly.entity_id
_entity_poly.type
_entity_poly.pdbx_seq_one_letter_code
_entity_poly.pdbx_strand_id
1 'polypeptide(L)'
;MNKRVAQPRTKEQWREFCERPAPPRPELVSRREYESWLAGRQIPFDEQRRSCNANPPFIKHPQLQRVLAALQPKLTQGQYSRDGTYHSAIINGPGHCGKTSLLKLIGKECELDWHRRHPEMAPMPSASPAEFRGDFLGDRVPVIYISASTGATAGMLSQAIGKFLHVPNPGRTATKWTLTDPVLDAMEACGTELLLLDFTDRY
;
A
#
# COMPACT_ATOMS: atom_id res chain seq x y z
N MET A 1 6.65 22.43 2.45
CA MET A 1 5.49 21.64 1.98
C MET A 1 6.01 20.39 1.29
N ASN A 2 6.12 19.27 2.01
CA ASN A 2 6.60 18.01 1.43
C ASN A 2 5.64 17.57 0.32
N LYS A 3 6.13 17.47 -0.92
CA LYS A 3 5.39 16.87 -2.03
C LYS A 3 4.96 15.47 -1.58
N ARG A 4 3.64 15.29 -1.35
CA ARG A 4 3.06 13.98 -1.03
C ARG A 4 3.46 13.02 -2.14
N VAL A 5 4.28 12.02 -1.81
CA VAL A 5 4.57 10.95 -2.77
C VAL A 5 3.25 10.24 -3.02
N ALA A 6 2.72 10.34 -4.25
CA ALA A 6 1.38 9.83 -4.60
C ALA A 6 1.22 8.31 -4.38
N GLN A 7 2.33 7.59 -4.26
CA GLN A 7 2.41 6.14 -4.11
C GLN A 7 3.57 5.77 -3.19
N PRO A 8 3.37 4.90 -2.18
CA PRO A 8 4.45 4.39 -1.34
C PRO A 8 5.57 3.76 -2.17
N ARG A 9 6.82 4.06 -1.84
CA ARG A 9 8.02 3.51 -2.50
C ARG A 9 8.94 2.72 -1.58
N THR A 10 8.69 2.78 -0.27
CA THR A 10 9.40 2.02 0.77
C THR A 10 8.39 1.42 1.73
N LYS A 11 8.80 0.39 2.48
CA LYS A 11 7.99 -0.24 3.52
C LYS A 11 7.51 0.76 4.59
N GLU A 12 8.29 1.78 4.94
CA GLU A 12 7.87 2.82 5.91
C GLU A 12 6.76 3.70 5.34
N GLN A 13 6.88 4.10 4.06
CA GLN A 13 5.84 4.87 3.39
C GLN A 13 4.56 4.04 3.21
N TRP A 14 4.69 2.72 3.09
CA TRP A 14 3.56 1.80 3.03
C TRP A 14 2.86 1.69 4.39
N ARG A 15 3.63 1.54 5.47
CA ARG A 15 3.11 1.54 6.85
C ARG A 15 2.40 2.86 7.17
N GLU A 16 3.02 4.00 6.87
CA GLU A 16 2.41 5.32 7.05
C GLU A 16 1.07 5.43 6.28
N PHE A 17 0.99 4.87 5.07
CA PHE A 17 -0.25 4.81 4.32
C PHE A 17 -1.32 3.92 4.99
N CYS A 18 -0.91 2.78 5.54
CA CYS A 18 -1.81 1.86 6.23
C CYS A 18 -2.34 2.44 7.56
N GLU A 19 -1.49 3.08 8.34
CA GLU A 19 -1.83 3.72 9.61
C GLU A 19 -2.64 4.99 9.46
N ARG A 20 -2.60 5.62 8.26
CA ARG A 20 -3.32 6.86 8.01
C ARG A 20 -4.82 6.70 8.33
N PRO A 21 -5.36 7.48 9.28
CA PRO A 21 -6.79 7.44 9.59
C PRO A 21 -7.58 7.91 8.38
N ALA A 22 -8.81 7.41 8.23
CA ALA A 22 -9.72 7.94 7.24
C ALA A 22 -9.93 9.44 7.50
N PRO A 23 -9.96 10.29 6.47
CA PRO A 23 -10.25 11.70 6.67
C PRO A 23 -11.60 11.83 7.39
N PRO A 24 -11.70 12.70 8.42
CA PRO A 24 -12.92 12.85 9.18
C PRO A 24 -14.02 13.31 8.24
N ARG A 25 -15.14 12.56 8.21
CA ARG A 25 -16.31 12.96 7.42
C ARG A 25 -16.76 14.35 7.91
N PRO A 26 -16.94 15.33 7.01
CA PRO A 26 -17.52 16.61 7.37
C PRO A 26 -18.88 16.40 8.02
N GLU A 27 -19.23 17.29 8.94
CA GLU A 27 -20.57 17.37 9.50
C GLU A 27 -21.60 17.53 8.36
N LEU A 28 -22.74 16.85 8.47
CA LEU A 28 -23.84 17.00 7.52
C LEU A 28 -24.64 18.25 7.88
N VAL A 29 -24.33 19.34 7.20
CA VAL A 29 -24.91 20.67 7.48
C VAL A 29 -25.92 21.01 6.39
N SER A 30 -27.09 21.51 6.79
CA SER A 30 -28.07 21.99 5.81
C SER A 30 -27.56 23.26 5.11
N ARG A 31 -27.99 23.52 3.87
CA ARG A 31 -27.57 24.72 3.14
C ARG A 31 -27.86 26.01 3.92
N ARG A 32 -29.04 26.09 4.53
CA ARG A 32 -29.48 27.24 5.34
C ARG A 32 -28.59 27.46 6.57
N GLU A 33 -28.18 26.37 7.21
CA GLU A 33 -27.30 26.43 8.38
C GLU A 33 -25.88 26.87 7.99
N TYR A 34 -25.34 26.35 6.89
CA TYR A 34 -24.05 26.78 6.35
C TYR A 34 -24.02 28.27 5.99
N GLU A 35 -25.08 28.76 5.35
CA GLU A 35 -25.22 30.17 4.97
C GLU A 35 -25.36 31.10 6.19
N SER A 36 -25.78 30.58 7.35
CA SER A 36 -25.87 31.33 8.60
C SER A 36 -24.53 31.46 9.34
N TRP A 37 -23.50 30.71 8.95
CA TRP A 37 -22.19 30.72 9.62
C TRP A 37 -21.36 31.95 9.24
N LEU A 38 -20.57 32.42 10.21
CA LEU A 38 -19.51 33.40 9.95
C LEU A 38 -18.37 32.78 9.13
N ALA A 39 -17.68 33.61 8.35
CA ALA A 39 -16.56 33.18 7.50
C ALA A 39 -15.48 32.37 8.26
N GLY A 40 -15.23 32.70 9.53
CA GLY A 40 -14.28 31.98 10.38
C GLY A 40 -14.62 30.51 10.64
N ARG A 41 -15.90 30.11 10.50
CA ARG A 41 -16.34 28.70 10.57
C ARG A 41 -16.49 28.06 9.19
N GLN A 42 -16.84 28.85 8.17
CA GLN A 42 -17.00 28.36 6.80
C GLN A 42 -15.68 27.91 6.18
N ILE A 43 -14.60 28.67 6.36
CA ILE A 43 -13.27 28.36 5.78
C ILE A 43 -12.75 26.98 6.22
N PRO A 44 -12.62 26.66 7.52
CA PRO A 44 -12.13 25.36 7.96
C PRO A 44 -13.09 24.21 7.57
N PHE A 45 -14.40 24.46 7.55
CA PHE A 45 -15.36 23.47 7.06
C PHE A 45 -15.21 23.17 5.57
N ASP A 46 -15.03 24.21 4.74
CA ASP A 46 -14.80 24.04 3.31
C ASP A 46 -13.46 23.35 3.03
N GLU A 47 -12.41 23.65 3.80
CA GLU A 47 -11.14 22.92 3.73
C GLU A 47 -11.30 21.44 4.10
N GLN A 48 -12.05 21.13 5.16
CA GLN A 48 -12.38 19.76 5.53
C GLN A 48 -13.19 19.05 4.44
N ARG A 49 -14.18 19.73 3.86
CA ARG A 49 -15.01 19.20 2.76
C ARG A 49 -14.18 18.96 1.51
N ARG A 50 -13.29 19.88 1.13
CA ARG A 50 -12.33 19.71 0.01
C ARG A 50 -11.37 18.57 0.28
N SER A 51 -10.84 18.45 1.50
CA SER A 51 -9.93 17.37 1.91
C SER A 51 -10.62 16.00 1.85
N CYS A 52 -11.87 15.91 2.34
CA CYS A 52 -12.69 14.71 2.25
C CYS A 52 -13.03 14.37 0.79
N ASN A 53 -13.38 15.35 -0.05
CA ASN A 53 -13.68 15.12 -1.47
C ASN A 53 -12.45 14.78 -2.31
N ALA A 54 -11.27 15.28 -1.93
CA ALA A 54 -10.00 14.95 -2.58
C ALA A 54 -9.50 13.55 -2.20
N ASN A 55 -9.93 13.03 -1.05
CA ASN A 55 -9.63 11.69 -0.56
C ASN A 55 -10.95 11.00 -0.22
N PRO A 56 -11.86 10.82 -1.20
CA PRO A 56 -13.20 10.35 -0.93
C PRO A 56 -13.08 9.04 -0.13
N PRO A 57 -13.75 8.93 1.04
CA PRO A 57 -13.75 7.67 1.77
C PRO A 57 -14.18 6.61 0.78
N PHE A 58 -13.32 5.61 0.55
CA PHE A 58 -13.50 4.64 -0.52
C PHE A 58 -14.92 4.09 -0.45
N ILE A 59 -15.81 4.61 -1.30
CA ILE A 59 -17.16 4.08 -1.41
C ILE A 59 -16.90 2.69 -1.95
N LYS A 60 -17.13 1.68 -1.10
CA LYS A 60 -17.03 0.26 -1.44
C LYS A 60 -18.04 0.00 -2.55
N HIS A 61 -17.68 0.34 -3.78
CA HIS A 61 -18.52 0.16 -4.95
C HIS A 61 -18.89 -1.32 -5.01
N PRO A 62 -20.13 -1.70 -5.37
CA PRO A 62 -20.52 -3.12 -5.42
C PRO A 62 -19.57 -3.98 -6.28
N GLN A 63 -18.94 -3.39 -7.31
CA GLN A 63 -17.91 -4.06 -8.11
C GLN A 63 -16.63 -4.33 -7.31
N LEU A 64 -16.23 -3.41 -6.41
CA LEU A 64 -15.11 -3.58 -5.49
C LEU A 64 -15.33 -4.79 -4.58
N GLN A 65 -16.54 -4.91 -4.03
CA GLN A 65 -16.93 -6.03 -3.16
C GLN A 65 -16.89 -7.36 -3.93
N ARG A 66 -17.31 -7.38 -5.19
CA ARG A 66 -17.22 -8.58 -6.04
C ARG A 66 -15.77 -8.99 -6.32
N VAL A 67 -14.89 -8.02 -6.61
CA VAL A 67 -13.46 -8.30 -6.82
C VAL A 67 -12.83 -8.81 -5.52
N LEU A 68 -13.09 -8.16 -4.39
CA LEU A 68 -12.62 -8.60 -3.07
C LEU A 68 -13.10 -10.02 -2.75
N ALA A 69 -14.40 -10.31 -2.95
CA ALA A 69 -14.96 -11.63 -2.72
C ALA A 69 -14.39 -12.70 -3.65
N ALA A 70 -14.00 -12.35 -4.88
CA ALA A 70 -13.33 -13.27 -5.80
C ALA A 70 -11.84 -13.51 -5.44
N LEU A 71 -11.18 -12.51 -4.85
CA LEU A 71 -9.78 -12.59 -4.44
C LEU A 71 -9.60 -13.28 -3.09
N GLN A 72 -10.53 -13.09 -2.17
CA GLN A 72 -10.42 -13.55 -0.80
C GLN A 72 -10.16 -15.07 -0.68
N PRO A 73 -10.85 -15.97 -1.43
CA PRO A 73 -10.53 -17.39 -1.40
C PRO A 73 -9.10 -17.69 -1.84
N LYS A 74 -8.55 -16.95 -2.82
CA LYS A 74 -7.17 -17.12 -3.30
C LYS A 74 -6.15 -16.64 -2.28
N LEU A 75 -6.43 -15.51 -1.62
CA LEU A 75 -5.59 -14.99 -0.54
C LEU A 75 -5.57 -15.96 0.66
N THR A 76 -6.75 -16.45 1.05
CA THR A 76 -6.89 -17.45 2.12
C THR A 76 -6.21 -18.78 1.74
N GLN A 77 -6.44 -19.29 0.53
CA GLN A 77 -5.79 -20.53 0.08
C GLN A 77 -4.26 -20.40 0.07
N GLY A 78 -3.73 -19.26 -0.38
CA GLY A 78 -2.28 -19.01 -0.36
C GLY A 78 -1.72 -19.00 1.06
N GLN A 79 -2.44 -18.39 2.00
CA GLN A 79 -2.04 -18.30 3.40
C GLN A 79 -1.99 -19.67 4.11
N TYR A 80 -2.91 -20.59 3.77
CA TYR A 80 -3.00 -21.92 4.42
C TYR A 80 -2.45 -23.08 3.58
N SER A 81 -1.96 -22.81 2.35
CA SER A 81 -1.38 -23.84 1.50
C SER A 81 -0.08 -24.33 2.11
N ARG A 82 -0.05 -25.60 2.51
CA ARG A 82 1.17 -26.29 2.96
C ARG A 82 2.10 -26.67 1.80
N ASP A 83 1.59 -26.60 0.59
CA ASP A 83 2.27 -27.05 -0.63
C ASP A 83 2.97 -25.88 -1.36
N GLY A 84 3.06 -24.70 -0.75
CA GLY A 84 3.71 -23.52 -1.35
C GLY A 84 3.02 -23.00 -2.61
N THR A 85 1.71 -23.25 -2.77
CA THR A 85 1.00 -22.82 -3.98
C THR A 85 0.74 -21.32 -3.94
N TYR A 86 1.47 -20.56 -4.75
CA TYR A 86 1.25 -19.13 -4.92
C TYR A 86 0.05 -18.88 -5.83
N HIS A 87 -0.91 -18.09 -5.36
CA HIS A 87 -2.03 -17.64 -6.18
C HIS A 87 -1.80 -16.22 -6.69
N SER A 88 -1.96 -16.04 -7.99
CA SER A 88 -1.94 -14.72 -8.63
C SER A 88 -3.34 -14.32 -9.10
N ALA A 89 -3.57 -13.03 -9.18
CA ALA A 89 -4.75 -12.45 -9.78
C ALA A 89 -4.41 -11.18 -10.53
N ILE A 90 -5.04 -10.99 -11.68
CA ILE A 90 -4.86 -9.81 -12.52
C ILE A 90 -6.13 -8.99 -12.48
N ILE A 91 -6.03 -7.74 -12.03
CA ILE A 91 -7.13 -6.78 -12.01
C ILE A 91 -6.98 -5.88 -13.24
N ASN A 92 -7.80 -6.12 -14.26
CA ASN A 92 -7.85 -5.28 -15.45
C ASN A 92 -9.15 -4.47 -15.52
N GLY A 93 -9.11 -3.32 -16.16
CA GLY A 93 -10.26 -2.45 -16.38
C GLY A 93 -9.85 -1.14 -17.05
N PRO A 94 -10.81 -0.33 -17.53
CA PRO A 94 -10.53 0.96 -18.15
C PRO A 94 -9.72 1.90 -17.25
N GLY A 95 -9.05 2.89 -17.85
CA GLY A 95 -8.39 3.96 -17.12
C GLY A 95 -9.37 4.65 -16.15
N HIS A 96 -8.86 5.12 -15.00
CA HIS A 96 -9.63 5.88 -13.99
C HIS A 96 -10.70 5.11 -13.19
N CYS A 97 -10.86 3.79 -13.37
CA CYS A 97 -11.80 2.97 -12.58
C CYS A 97 -11.32 2.67 -11.13
N GLY A 98 -10.31 3.38 -10.62
CA GLY A 98 -9.83 3.19 -9.25
C GLY A 98 -9.05 1.89 -9.01
N LYS A 99 -8.44 1.27 -10.03
CA LYS A 99 -7.65 0.02 -9.88
C LYS A 99 -6.50 0.16 -8.88
N THR A 100 -5.69 1.20 -9.02
CA THR A 100 -4.62 1.55 -8.07
C THR A 100 -5.18 1.75 -6.66
N SER A 101 -6.32 2.42 -6.53
CA SER A 101 -6.99 2.62 -5.26
C SER A 101 -7.47 1.30 -4.64
N LEU A 102 -8.01 0.40 -5.44
CA LEU A 102 -8.44 -0.93 -5.02
C LEU A 102 -7.24 -1.78 -4.56
N LEU A 103 -6.16 -1.82 -5.33
CA LEU A 103 -4.93 -2.54 -4.94
C LEU A 103 -4.40 -2.06 -3.59
N LYS A 104 -4.30 -0.74 -3.41
CA LYS A 104 -3.88 -0.15 -2.13
C LYS A 104 -4.83 -0.51 -0.98
N LEU A 105 -6.14 -0.58 -1.23
CA LEU A 105 -7.11 -0.97 -0.21
C LEU A 105 -6.96 -2.44 0.19
N ILE A 106 -6.84 -3.34 -0.80
CA ILE A 106 -6.57 -4.77 -0.56
C ILE A 106 -5.31 -4.93 0.28
N GLY A 107 -4.22 -4.28 -0.13
CA GLY A 107 -2.96 -4.34 0.60
C GLY A 107 -3.10 -3.82 2.02
N LYS A 108 -3.74 -2.66 2.21
CA LYS A 108 -3.98 -2.09 3.55
C LYS A 108 -4.80 -3.04 4.43
N GLU A 109 -5.83 -3.68 3.89
CA GLU A 109 -6.65 -4.65 4.64
C GLU A 109 -5.84 -5.90 5.03
N CYS A 110 -5.02 -6.42 4.13
CA CYS A 110 -4.13 -7.56 4.41
C CYS A 110 -3.06 -7.22 5.45
N GLU A 111 -2.42 -6.05 5.34
CA GLU A 111 -1.44 -5.55 6.31
C GLU A 111 -2.06 -5.44 7.71
N LEU A 112 -3.23 -4.78 7.82
CA LEU A 112 -3.92 -4.60 9.09
C LEU A 112 -4.46 -5.91 9.66
N ASP A 113 -4.89 -6.85 8.82
CA ASP A 113 -5.30 -8.19 9.25
C ASP A 113 -4.13 -8.99 9.81
N TRP A 114 -2.98 -8.92 9.14
CA TRP A 114 -1.75 -9.53 9.61
C TRP A 114 -1.33 -9.01 10.98
N HIS A 115 -1.28 -7.68 11.17
CA HIS A 115 -0.95 -7.08 12.48
C HIS A 115 -1.97 -7.43 13.57
N ARG A 116 -3.26 -7.59 13.23
CA ARG A 116 -4.29 -8.05 14.18
C ARG A 116 -4.08 -9.50 14.61
N ARG A 117 -3.58 -10.36 13.72
CA ARG A 117 -3.29 -11.78 14.01
C ARG A 117 -1.97 -11.99 14.75
N HIS A 118 -1.03 -11.06 14.57
CA HIS A 118 0.33 -11.15 15.11
C HIS A 118 0.69 -9.88 15.92
N PRO A 119 -0.07 -9.55 16.98
CA PRO A 119 0.15 -8.31 17.75
C PRO A 119 1.55 -8.24 18.37
N GLU A 120 2.17 -9.38 18.68
CA GLU A 120 3.52 -9.50 19.22
C GLU A 120 4.64 -9.21 18.19
N MET A 121 4.31 -9.26 16.90
CA MET A 121 5.24 -8.99 15.79
C MET A 121 5.01 -7.63 15.13
N ALA A 122 4.11 -6.82 15.68
CA ALA A 122 3.91 -5.45 15.21
C ALA A 122 5.19 -4.63 15.45
N PRO A 123 5.61 -3.76 14.50
CA PRO A 123 6.79 -2.93 14.69
C PRO A 123 6.61 -2.04 15.92
N MET A 124 7.62 -2.00 16.79
CA MET A 124 7.61 -1.13 17.97
C MET A 124 7.49 0.34 17.52
N PRO A 125 6.63 1.16 18.15
CA PRO A 125 6.34 2.53 17.71
C PRO A 125 7.53 3.50 17.78
N SER A 126 8.70 3.07 18.29
CA SER A 126 9.87 3.93 18.47
C SER A 126 10.97 3.77 17.42
N ALA A 127 10.91 2.80 16.51
CA ALA A 127 11.97 2.68 15.50
C ALA A 127 11.78 3.77 14.44
N SER A 128 12.48 4.89 14.62
CA SER A 128 12.62 5.90 13.58
C SER A 128 13.06 5.23 12.27
N PRO A 129 12.64 5.69 11.08
CA PRO A 129 13.15 5.20 9.80
C PRO A 129 14.69 5.21 9.70
N ALA A 130 15.36 6.02 10.54
CA ALA A 130 16.81 6.10 10.65
C ALA A 130 17.46 5.07 11.61
N GLU A 131 16.69 4.46 12.50
CA GLU A 131 17.15 3.44 13.45
C GLU A 131 17.02 2.02 12.89
N PHE A 132 16.36 1.87 11.75
CA PHE A 132 16.24 0.61 11.03
C PHE A 132 17.58 0.25 10.39
N ARG A 133 18.40 -0.51 11.11
CA ARG A 133 19.63 -1.09 10.57
C ARG A 133 19.27 -2.21 9.60
N GLY A 134 20.08 -2.35 8.54
CA GLY A 134 19.82 -3.20 7.37
C GLY A 134 19.88 -4.71 7.62
N ASP A 135 19.69 -5.14 8.86
CA ASP A 135 19.47 -6.50 9.28
C ASP A 135 17.97 -6.82 9.19
N PHE A 136 17.58 -7.48 8.09
CA PHE A 136 16.24 -8.02 7.83
C PHE A 136 15.68 -8.94 8.92
N LEU A 137 16.52 -9.34 9.88
CA LEU A 137 16.20 -10.18 11.02
C LEU A 137 15.35 -9.41 12.04
N GLY A 138 14.06 -9.26 11.73
CA GLY A 138 13.05 -8.75 12.67
C GLY A 138 11.96 -7.91 12.03
N ASP A 139 12.17 -7.39 10.82
CA ASP A 139 11.16 -6.55 10.17
C ASP A 139 10.15 -7.38 9.38
N ARG A 140 8.93 -7.46 9.88
CA ARG A 140 7.84 -8.15 9.17
C ARG A 140 7.17 -7.20 8.18
N VAL A 141 7.15 -7.61 6.92
CA VAL A 141 6.58 -6.84 5.80
C VAL A 141 5.62 -7.78 5.05
N PRO A 142 4.38 -7.96 5.54
CA PRO A 142 3.45 -8.92 4.94
C PRO A 142 2.99 -8.48 3.54
N VAL A 143 3.01 -7.17 3.26
CA VAL A 143 2.61 -6.62 1.96
C VAL A 143 3.72 -5.79 1.33
N ILE A 144 4.07 -6.12 0.08
CA ILE A 144 4.95 -5.31 -0.76
C ILE A 144 4.11 -4.66 -1.87
N TYR A 145 4.14 -3.33 -1.95
CA TYR A 145 3.48 -2.57 -3.01
C TYR A 145 4.50 -1.93 -3.95
N ILE A 146 4.46 -2.31 -5.22
CA ILE A 146 5.33 -1.76 -6.26
C ILE A 146 4.48 -1.04 -7.31
N SER A 147 4.78 0.25 -7.50
CA SER A 147 4.33 1.00 -8.66
C SER A 147 5.38 0.98 -9.76
N ALA A 148 5.00 0.45 -10.91
CA ALA A 148 5.88 0.26 -12.06
C ALA A 148 5.27 0.88 -13.33
N SER A 149 6.09 1.18 -14.33
CA SER A 149 5.60 1.51 -15.67
C SER A 149 5.16 0.24 -16.40
N THR A 150 4.25 0.36 -17.36
CA THR A 150 3.77 -0.78 -18.18
C THR A 150 4.87 -1.50 -18.96
N GLY A 151 6.03 -0.87 -19.18
CA GLY A 151 7.22 -1.47 -19.79
C GLY A 151 8.28 -1.97 -18.79
N ALA A 152 7.97 -2.09 -17.50
CA ALA A 152 8.96 -2.50 -16.51
C ALA A 152 9.45 -3.94 -16.74
N THR A 153 10.77 -4.11 -16.81
CA THR A 153 11.39 -5.43 -16.94
C THR A 153 11.47 -6.14 -15.58
N ALA A 154 11.67 -7.47 -15.60
CA ALA A 154 11.87 -8.25 -14.37
C ALA A 154 12.99 -7.67 -13.48
N GLY A 155 14.12 -7.25 -14.07
CA GLY A 155 15.21 -6.62 -13.32
C GLY A 155 14.82 -5.28 -12.68
N MET A 156 13.98 -4.49 -13.36
CA MET A 156 13.45 -3.24 -12.78
C MET A 156 12.52 -3.51 -11.61
N LEU A 157 11.72 -4.58 -11.66
CA LEU A 157 10.87 -5.01 -10.54
C LEU A 157 11.73 -5.48 -9.37
N SER A 158 12.76 -6.31 -9.59
CA SER A 158 13.69 -6.71 -8.52
C SER A 158 14.36 -5.51 -7.87
N GLN A 159 14.77 -4.50 -8.66
CA GLN A 159 15.32 -3.25 -8.11
C GLN A 159 14.28 -2.47 -7.28
N ALA A 160 13.03 -2.43 -7.74
CA ALA A 160 11.96 -1.75 -7.02
C ALA A 160 11.64 -2.45 -5.70
N ILE A 161 11.61 -3.79 -5.68
CA ILE A 161 11.40 -4.58 -4.45
C ILE A 161 12.59 -4.42 -3.50
N GLY A 162 13.82 -4.55 -4.00
CA GLY A 162 15.02 -4.33 -3.18
C GLY A 162 15.03 -2.93 -2.57
N LYS A 163 14.67 -1.90 -3.34
CA LYS A 163 14.50 -0.54 -2.82
C LYS A 163 13.38 -0.44 -1.80
N PHE A 164 12.26 -1.14 -2.01
CA PHE A 164 11.12 -1.11 -1.10
C PHE A 164 11.48 -1.68 0.28
N LEU A 165 12.27 -2.76 0.28
CA LEU A 165 12.72 -3.49 1.48
C LEU A 165 14.01 -2.93 2.10
N HIS A 166 14.69 -1.97 1.44
CA HIS A 166 16.04 -1.51 1.75
C HIS A 166 17.13 -2.58 1.64
N VAL A 167 17.00 -3.50 0.70
CA VAL A 167 18.07 -4.45 0.34
C VAL A 167 19.26 -3.66 -0.18
N PRO A 168 20.47 -3.82 0.42
CA PRO A 168 21.68 -3.19 -0.09
C PRO A 168 21.86 -3.52 -1.57
N ASN A 169 21.76 -2.49 -2.42
CA ASN A 169 21.93 -2.66 -3.86
C ASN A 169 23.42 -2.50 -4.20
N PRO A 170 24.07 -3.47 -4.87
CA PRO A 170 25.46 -3.35 -5.30
C PRO A 170 25.73 -2.18 -6.27
N GLY A 171 24.68 -1.52 -6.80
CA GLY A 171 24.77 -0.34 -7.66
C GLY A 171 24.52 -0.66 -9.14
N ARG A 172 24.93 0.26 -10.04
CA ARG A 172 24.68 0.17 -11.50
C ARG A 172 25.35 -1.04 -12.19
N THR A 173 26.28 -1.71 -11.52
CA THR A 173 27.01 -2.89 -12.00
C THR A 173 26.39 -4.23 -11.57
N ALA A 174 25.27 -4.21 -10.84
CA ALA A 174 24.57 -5.43 -10.44
C ALA A 174 24.03 -6.19 -11.68
N THR A 175 24.46 -7.43 -11.85
CA THR A 175 23.89 -8.38 -12.81
C THR A 175 22.54 -8.92 -12.30
N LYS A 176 21.73 -9.50 -13.19
CA LYS A 176 20.42 -10.11 -12.88
C LYS A 176 20.48 -11.08 -11.67
N TRP A 177 21.56 -11.86 -11.56
CA TRP A 177 21.79 -12.82 -10.48
C TRP A 177 22.14 -12.15 -9.15
N THR A 178 23.00 -11.14 -9.15
CA THR A 178 23.43 -10.43 -7.92
C THR A 178 22.33 -9.60 -7.23
N LEU A 179 21.14 -9.51 -7.83
CA LEU A 179 20.02 -8.75 -7.28
C LEU A 179 18.79 -9.60 -6.98
N THR A 180 18.55 -10.67 -7.73
CA THR A 180 17.31 -11.44 -7.59
C THR A 180 17.33 -12.28 -6.30
N ASP A 181 18.38 -13.05 -6.06
CA ASP A 181 18.45 -13.94 -4.90
C ASP A 181 18.41 -13.16 -3.57
N PRO A 182 19.18 -12.07 -3.38
CA PRO A 182 19.08 -11.28 -2.16
C PRO A 182 17.70 -10.65 -1.92
N VAL A 183 16.96 -10.36 -3.00
CA VAL A 183 15.60 -9.82 -2.89
C VAL A 183 14.62 -10.92 -2.49
N LEU A 184 14.77 -12.13 -3.03
CA LEU A 184 13.94 -13.28 -2.65
C LEU A 184 14.20 -13.66 -1.19
N ASP A 185 15.47 -13.73 -0.79
CA ASP A 185 15.86 -14.00 0.60
C ASP A 185 15.28 -12.94 1.56
N ALA A 186 15.30 -11.67 1.17
CA ALA A 186 14.70 -10.60 1.95
C ALA A 186 13.18 -10.70 2.04
N MET A 187 12.49 -11.08 0.94
CA MET A 187 11.05 -11.29 0.95
C MET A 187 10.64 -12.44 1.87
N GLU A 188 11.41 -13.53 1.87
CA GLU A 188 11.21 -14.68 2.76
C GLU A 188 11.49 -14.31 4.22
N ALA A 189 12.63 -13.67 4.51
CA ALA A 189 13.01 -13.24 5.86
C ALA A 189 12.00 -12.25 6.46
N CYS A 190 11.42 -11.37 5.64
CA CYS A 190 10.38 -10.43 6.04
C CYS A 190 9.00 -11.08 6.21
N GLY A 191 8.81 -12.34 5.82
CA GLY A 191 7.51 -13.02 5.86
C GLY A 191 6.49 -12.37 4.93
N THR A 192 6.90 -12.04 3.70
CA THR A 192 6.00 -11.42 2.71
C THR A 192 4.92 -12.41 2.29
N GLU A 193 3.65 -12.05 2.48
CA GLU A 193 2.49 -12.88 2.11
C GLU A 193 1.83 -12.37 0.81
N LEU A 194 2.00 -11.09 0.47
CA LEU A 194 1.33 -10.45 -0.67
C LEU A 194 2.25 -9.48 -1.43
N LEU A 195 2.41 -9.71 -2.73
CA LEU A 195 3.05 -8.78 -3.66
C LEU A 195 2.01 -8.11 -4.56
N LEU A 196 1.92 -6.79 -4.50
CA LEU A 196 1.04 -5.97 -5.31
C LEU A 196 1.85 -5.22 -6.38
N LEU A 197 1.54 -5.49 -7.64
CA LEU A 197 2.14 -4.81 -8.80
C LEU A 197 1.11 -3.87 -9.44
N ASP A 198 1.35 -2.57 -9.34
CA ASP A 198 0.51 -1.50 -9.89
C ASP A 198 1.20 -0.89 -11.12
N PHE A 199 0.78 -1.33 -12.30
CA PHE A 199 1.28 -0.80 -13.56
C PHE A 199 0.53 0.49 -13.91
N THR A 200 1.24 1.61 -13.88
CA THR A 200 0.71 2.92 -14.24
C THR A 200 1.35 3.40 -15.54
N ASP A 201 0.52 3.77 -16.52
CA ASP A 201 0.97 4.50 -17.69
C ASP A 201 1.36 5.90 -17.22
N ARG A 202 2.66 6.12 -17.02
CA ARG A 202 3.18 7.47 -16.81
C ARG A 202 3.23 8.15 -18.17
N TYR A 203 2.27 9.03 -18.43
CA TYR A 203 2.40 10.07 -19.46
C TYR A 203 3.33 11.18 -18.96
#